data_AF-A0A9P6F251-F1
#
_entry.id   AF-A0A9P6F251-F1
#
_cell.length_a   1.000
_cell.length_b   1.000
_cell.length_c   1.000
_cell.angle_alpha   90.00
_cell.angle_beta   90.00
_cell.angle_gamma   90.00
#
_symmetry.space_group_name_H-M   'P 1'
#
loop_
_entity.id
_entity.type
_entity.pdbx_description
1 polymer ?
#
loop_
_entity_poly.entity_id
_entity_poly.type
_entity_poly.pdbx_seq_one_letter_code
_entity_poly.pdbx_strand_id
1 'polypeptide(L)'
;MADETRLQSLRQLSTGQVFQFEAYYHSESQQHIILWDDMTHAFPRMTAIRNGTTVVPRARDTTSHYIEPRCIKYYPDKTLDVVESEE
;
A
#
# COMPACT_ATOMS: atom_id res chain seq x y z
N MET A 1 6.24 -24.05 -8.26
CA MET A 1 5.05 -23.18 -8.36
C MET A 1 5.59 -21.79 -8.16
N ALA A 2 5.65 -20.97 -9.20
CA ALA A 2 6.21 -19.63 -9.09
C ALA A 2 5.29 -18.83 -8.17
N ASP A 3 5.80 -18.46 -7.00
CA ASP A 3 5.18 -17.44 -6.17
C ASP A 3 5.26 -16.16 -7.01
N GLU A 4 4.17 -15.81 -7.69
CA GLU A 4 4.10 -14.59 -8.48
C GLU A 4 4.17 -13.44 -7.47
N THR A 5 5.39 -12.95 -7.21
CA THR A 5 5.62 -11.81 -6.33
C THR A 5 4.79 -10.64 -6.84
N ARG A 6 3.70 -10.34 -6.13
CA ARG A 6 2.77 -9.29 -6.52
C ARG A 6 3.39 -7.96 -6.13
N LEU A 7 3.73 -7.15 -7.12
CA LEU A 7 4.29 -5.82 -6.89
C LEU A 7 3.20 -4.77 -7.00
N GLN A 8 3.14 -3.86 -6.03
CA GLN A 8 2.34 -2.64 -6.08
C GLN A 8 3.20 -1.48 -6.53
N SER A 9 2.77 -0.80 -7.58
CA SER A 9 3.35 0.49 -7.95
C SER A 9 2.79 1.60 -7.07
N LEU A 10 3.68 2.32 -6.40
CA LEU A 10 3.38 3.54 -5.65
C LEU A 10 4.16 4.71 -6.26
N ARG A 11 3.44 5.73 -6.71
CA ARG A 11 3.98 6.97 -7.25
C ARG A 11 3.99 8.04 -6.18
N GLN A 12 5.15 8.62 -5.93
CA GLN A 12 5.32 9.79 -5.11
C GLN A 12 4.76 11.01 -5.85
N LEU A 13 3.75 11.69 -5.29
CA LEU A 13 3.18 12.87 -5.95
C LEU A 13 4.14 14.07 -5.98
N SER A 14 5.01 14.19 -4.97
CA SER A 14 5.94 15.31 -4.81
C SER A 14 7.04 15.30 -5.88
N THR A 15 7.56 14.12 -6.22
CA THR A 15 8.70 13.95 -7.15
C THR A 15 8.29 13.31 -8.48
N GLY A 16 7.13 12.66 -8.54
CA GLY A 16 6.71 11.83 -9.66
C GLY A 16 7.39 10.45 -9.73
N GLN A 17 8.25 10.11 -8.76
CA GLN A 17 8.99 8.85 -8.75
C GLN A 17 8.08 7.66 -8.43
N VAL A 18 8.24 6.55 -9.16
CA VAL A 18 7.46 5.32 -8.94
C VAL A 18 8.34 4.28 -8.26
N PHE A 19 7.84 3.74 -7.16
CA PHE A 19 8.44 2.69 -6.35
C PHE A 19 7.58 1.43 -6.43
N GLN A 20 8.20 0.27 -6.34
CA GLN A 20 7.51 -1.01 -6.35
C GLN A 20 7.65 -1.68 -4.99
N PHE A 21 6.52 -2.07 -4.43
CA PHE A 21 6.43 -2.70 -3.10
C PHE A 21 5.90 -4.11 -3.23
N GLU A 22 6.50 -5.03 -2.48
CA GLU A 22 6.02 -6.41 -2.43
C GLU A 22 4.70 -6.49 -1.65
N ALA A 23 3.72 -7.15 -2.26
CA ALA A 23 2.44 -7.44 -1.65
C ALA A 23 2.45 -8.85 -1.07
N TYR A 24 2.16 -8.93 0.21
CA TYR A 24 2.15 -10.14 1.00
C TYR A 24 0.75 -10.72 1.05
N TYR A 25 0.61 -12.04 0.85
CA TYR A 25 -0.68 -12.69 1.03
C TYR A 25 -1.00 -12.84 2.53
N HIS A 26 -2.01 -12.13 3.00
CA HIS A 26 -2.52 -12.24 4.36
C HIS A 26 -3.54 -13.39 4.44
N SER A 27 -3.10 -14.53 4.96
CA SER A 27 -3.91 -15.74 5.03
C SER A 27 -5.19 -15.59 5.86
N GLU A 28 -5.15 -14.81 6.96
CA GLU A 28 -6.32 -14.60 7.83
C GLU A 28 -7.44 -13.85 7.10
N SER A 29 -7.08 -12.81 6.36
CA SER A 29 -8.04 -12.01 5.61
C SER A 29 -8.24 -12.46 4.17
N GLN A 30 -7.54 -13.51 3.76
CA GLN A 30 -7.50 -14.06 2.40
C GLN A 30 -7.29 -12.99 1.31
N GLN A 31 -6.43 -12.01 1.58
CA GLN A 31 -6.17 -10.90 0.66
C GLN A 31 -4.70 -10.53 0.62
N HIS A 32 -4.26 -9.95 -0.50
CA HIS A 32 -2.92 -9.40 -0.60
C HIS A 32 -2.88 -8.00 0.04
N ILE A 33 -1.89 -7.77 0.89
CA ILE A 33 -1.69 -6.53 1.63
C ILE A 33 -0.27 -6.02 1.42
N ILE A 34 -0.08 -4.72 1.60
CA ILE A 34 1.23 -4.07 1.58
C ILE A 34 1.42 -3.45 2.95
N LEU A 35 2.55 -3.74 3.58
CA LEU A 35 2.87 -3.24 4.90
C LEU A 35 3.12 -1.74 4.83
N TRP A 36 2.43 -0.98 5.69
CA TRP A 36 2.60 0.47 5.81
C TRP A 36 4.01 0.85 6.21
N ASP A 37 4.65 0.00 7.03
CA ASP A 37 6.00 0.20 7.51
C ASP A 37 7.02 0.26 6.36
N ASP A 38 6.94 -0.67 5.41
CA ASP A 38 7.81 -0.73 4.23
C ASP A 38 7.70 0.56 3.38
N MET A 39 6.45 1.00 3.16
CA MET A 39 6.18 2.28 2.49
C MET A 39 6.67 3.48 3.29
N THR A 40 6.61 3.45 4.62
CA THR A 40 7.09 4.55 5.47
C THR A 40 8.62 4.62 5.46
N HIS A 41 9.31 3.49 5.32
CA HIS A 41 10.75 3.44 5.18
C HIS A 41 11.22 4.10 3.87
N ALA A 42 10.47 3.90 2.78
CA ALA A 42 10.72 4.57 1.49
C ALA A 42 10.21 6.02 1.45
N PHE A 43 9.07 6.29 2.07
CA PHE A 43 8.40 7.58 2.12
C PHE A 43 8.21 8.01 3.58
N PRO A 44 9.25 8.54 4.24
CA PRO A 44 9.18 8.91 5.65
C PRO A 44 8.14 10.02 5.93
N ARG A 45 7.78 10.80 4.91
CA ARG A 45 6.78 11.88 4.99
C ARG A 45 5.39 11.46 4.51
N MET A 46 5.17 10.18 4.23
CA MET A 46 3.88 9.67 3.77
C MET A 46 2.80 9.85 4.83
N THR A 47 1.76 10.60 4.49
CA THR A 47 0.59 10.79 5.35
C THR A 47 -0.61 9.98 4.89
N ALA A 48 -0.81 9.90 3.58
CA ALA A 48 -1.91 9.15 2.98
C ALA A 48 -1.51 8.54 1.64
N ILE A 49 -2.29 7.55 1.21
CA ILE A 49 -2.15 6.94 -0.11
C ILE A 49 -3.49 7.15 -0.82
N ARG A 50 -3.44 7.52 -2.09
CA ARG A 50 -4.59 7.74 -2.96
C ARG A 50 -4.52 6.80 -4.16
N ASN A 51 -5.65 6.50 -4.74
CA ASN A 51 -5.78 5.82 -6.01
C ASN A 51 -6.57 6.76 -6.93
N GLY A 52 -5.86 7.62 -7.66
CA GLY A 52 -6.45 8.74 -8.36
C GLY A 52 -7.15 9.71 -7.40
N THR A 53 -8.48 9.77 -7.46
CA THR A 53 -9.30 10.69 -6.63
C THR A 53 -9.71 10.11 -5.28
N THR A 54 -9.51 8.81 -5.05
CA THR A 54 -9.99 8.13 -3.84
C THR A 54 -8.85 7.86 -2.87
N VAL A 55 -9.02 8.16 -1.58
CA VAL A 55 -8.05 7.80 -0.55
C VAL A 55 -8.12 6.30 -0.30
N VAL A 56 -6.98 5.61 -0.34
CA VAL A 56 -6.87 4.18 -0.05
C VAL A 56 -6.96 3.98 1.46
N PRO A 57 -8.01 3.32 1.96
CA PRO A 57 -8.13 3.03 3.39
C PRO A 57 -7.13 1.94 3.80
N ARG A 58 -6.89 1.85 5.11
CA ARG A 58 -6.16 0.73 5.71
C ARG A 58 -6.88 -0.59 5.42
N ALA A 59 -6.11 -1.65 5.23
CA ALA A 59 -6.64 -2.99 5.06
C ALA A 59 -7.41 -3.40 6.31
N ARG A 60 -8.55 -4.04 6.08
CA ARG A 60 -9.42 -4.58 7.12
C ARG A 60 -9.53 -6.07 6.93
N ASP A 61 -9.60 -6.78 8.04
CA ASP A 61 -9.86 -8.21 8.07
C ASP A 61 -11.33 -8.52 7.74
N THR A 62 -11.65 -9.80 7.54
CA THR A 62 -13.01 -10.34 7.40
C THR A 62 -13.97 -9.88 8.51
N THR A 63 -13.45 -9.63 9.70
CA THR A 63 -14.20 -9.10 10.86
C THR A 63 -14.38 -7.57 10.84
N SER A 64 -13.98 -6.88 9.77
CA SER A 64 -13.94 -5.41 9.63
C SER A 64 -13.01 -4.69 10.62
N HIS A 65 -12.17 -5.41 11.36
CA HIS A 65 -11.13 -4.83 12.19
C HIS A 65 -9.91 -4.44 11.35
N TYR A 66 -9.18 -3.42 11.78
CA TYR A 66 -7.92 -3.04 11.12
C TYR A 66 -6.87 -4.13 11.35
N ILE A 67 -6.19 -4.53 10.27
CA ILE A 67 -5.08 -5.47 10.37
C ILE A 67 -3.88 -4.74 10.98
N GLU A 68 -3.26 -5.35 11.98
CA GLU A 68 -2.02 -4.90 12.59
C GLU A 68 -0.88 -5.88 12.23
N PRO A 69 0.31 -5.40 11.84
CA PRO A 69 0.70 -3.99 11.69
C PRO A 69 -0.05 -3.28 10.54
N ARG A 70 -0.10 -1.94 10.60
CA ARG A 70 -0.83 -1.11 9.64
C ARG A 70 -0.44 -1.52 8.22
N CYS A 71 -1.43 -1.75 7.39
CA CYS A 71 -1.24 -2.15 6.00
C CYS A 71 -2.36 -1.61 5.12
N ILE A 72 -2.16 -1.66 3.80
CA ILE A 72 -3.19 -1.34 2.80
C ILE A 72 -3.47 -2.55 1.94
N LYS A 73 -4.65 -2.57 1.31
CA LYS A 73 -5.00 -3.60 0.34
C LYS A 73 -4.14 -3.45 -0.92
N TYR A 74 -3.76 -4.57 -1.51
CA TYR A 74 -3.12 -4.62 -2.82
C TYR A 74 -4.13 -4.28 -3.93
N TYR A 75 -3.73 -3.40 -4.84
CA TYR A 75 -4.47 -2.99 -6.03
C TYR A 75 -3.70 -3.42 -7.29
N PRO A 76 -4.01 -4.59 -7.87
CA PRO A 76 -3.37 -5.05 -9.09
C PRO A 76 -3.60 -4.07 -10.24
N ASP A 77 -2.57 -3.85 -11.05
CA ASP A 77 -2.62 -2.99 -12.25
C ASP A 77 -2.95 -1.51 -11.97
N LYS A 78 -2.89 -1.09 -10.70
CA LYS A 78 -3.07 0.31 -10.30
C LYS A 78 -1.77 0.88 -9.79
N THR A 79 -1.54 2.15 -10.09
CA THR A 79 -0.49 2.92 -9.42
C THR A 79 -1.15 3.75 -8.34
N LEU A 80 -0.70 3.59 -7.10
CA LEU A 80 -1.20 4.37 -5.98
C LEU A 80 -0.36 5.63 -5.83
N ASP A 81 -1.00 6.75 -5.56
CA ASP A 81 -0.37 8.04 -5.35
C ASP A 81 -0.08 8.24 -3.86
N VAL A 82 1.19 8.42 -3.51
CA VAL A 82 1.63 8.73 -2.15
C VAL A 82 1.49 10.22 -1.92
N VAL A 83 0.69 10.58 -0.92
CA VAL A 83 0.52 11.93 -0.42
C VAL A 83 1.48 12.11 0.74
N GLU A 84 2.37 13.07 0.60
CA GLU A 84 3.32 13.46 1.62
C GLU A 84 2.92 14.82 2.19
N SER A 85 3.24 15.07 3.45
CA SER A 85 3.13 16.42 4.01
C SER A 85 4.39 17.21 3.69
N GLU A 86 4.19 18.40 3.11
CA GLU A 86 5.23 19.44 3.06
C GLU A 86 5.44 19.96 4.48
N GLU A 87 6.65 19.80 5.00
CA GLU A 87 7.12 20.54 6.19
C GLU A 87 7.64 21.91 5.78
#